data_AF-A0A965FIJ0-F1
#
_entry.id   AF-A0A965FIJ0-F1
#
_cell.length_a   1.000
_cell.length_b   1.000
_cell.length_c   1.000
_cell.angle_alpha   90.00
_cell.angle_beta   90.00
_cell.angle_gamma   90.00
#
_symmetry.space_group_name_H-M   'P 1'
#
loop_
_entity.id
_entity.type
_entity.pdbx_description
1 polymer ?
#
loop_
_entity_poly.entity_id
_entity_poly.type
_entity_poly.pdbx_seq_one_letter_code
_entity_poly.pdbx_strand_id
1 'polypeptide(L)'
;MLLACSKEVKIDIPQEESKIVIDGRIELGGAPLVLLMQSQYLYSPTNLGAYFSSNISNANVTLVRGLDTFSLSPYLISELPLQSQITLAEQLNVELNELAFFPLKVYSSLDPNLVGAVGQTYILNIQYDNQTYSATTKLLSPIALDYFQWIPSVENNQFGLCRAFLSDPADSKNAYRWESKIITTV
;
A
#
# COMPACT_ATOMS: atom_id res chain seq x y z
N MET A 1 46.15 34.53 13.92
CA MET A 1 44.88 33.79 13.73
C MET A 1 44.07 33.95 14.99
N LEU A 2 42.93 34.66 14.98
CA LEU A 2 41.92 34.63 16.04
C LEU A 2 40.65 35.35 15.53
N LEU A 3 39.49 34.80 15.91
CA LEU A 3 38.11 35.25 15.64
C LEU A 3 37.42 34.59 14.42
N ALA A 4 37.10 33.30 14.57
CA ALA A 4 35.93 32.73 13.90
C ALA A 4 34.77 32.75 14.91
N CYS A 5 33.72 33.51 14.63
CA CYS A 5 32.50 33.56 15.43
C CYS A 5 31.49 32.59 14.78
N SER A 6 31.43 31.34 15.24
CA SER A 6 30.33 30.46 14.82
C SER A 6 29.10 30.79 15.65
N LYS A 7 28.03 31.22 14.99
CA LYS A 7 26.72 31.42 15.62
C LYS A 7 26.12 30.04 15.89
N GLU A 8 25.89 29.72 17.16
CA GLU A 8 25.18 28.50 17.56
C GLU A 8 23.75 28.57 17.01
N VAL A 9 23.39 27.62 16.14
CA VAL A 9 22.03 27.49 15.62
C VAL A 9 21.28 26.55 16.55
N LYS A 10 20.47 27.10 17.45
CA LYS A 10 19.49 26.31 18.21
C LYS A 10 18.27 26.10 17.33
N ILE A 11 18.10 24.89 16.82
CA ILE A 11 16.91 24.46 16.10
C ILE A 11 15.99 23.81 17.12
N ASP A 12 14.94 24.51 17.53
CA ASP A 12 13.86 23.89 18.30
C ASP A 12 12.98 23.10 17.32
N ILE A 13 13.08 21.78 17.38
CA ILE A 13 12.20 20.91 16.61
C ILE A 13 10.91 20.73 17.41
N PRO A 14 9.75 21.13 16.87
CA PRO A 14 8.49 20.90 17.55
C PRO A 14 8.27 19.40 17.71
N GLN A 15 8.02 18.97 18.94
CA GLN A 15 7.60 17.60 19.20
C GLN A 15 6.16 17.46 18.69
N GLU A 16 5.98 16.84 17.53
CA GLU A 16 4.65 16.54 17.01
C GLU A 16 4.04 15.34 17.72
N GLU A 17 2.72 15.42 17.94
CA GLU A 17 1.93 14.29 18.40
C GLU A 17 1.88 13.21 17.32
N SER A 18 1.85 11.96 17.77
CA SER A 18 1.74 10.79 16.91
C SER A 18 0.38 10.77 16.20
N LYS A 19 0.40 10.53 14.88
CA LYS A 19 -0.79 10.51 14.02
C LYS A 19 -1.02 9.11 13.49
N ILE A 20 -2.28 8.78 13.19
CA ILE A 20 -2.59 7.56 12.46
C ILE A 20 -2.06 7.65 11.03
N VAL A 21 -1.52 6.55 10.54
CA VAL A 21 -1.13 6.35 9.15
C VAL A 21 -2.03 5.25 8.58
N ILE A 22 -2.74 5.59 7.51
CA ILE A 22 -3.71 4.72 6.86
C ILE A 22 -3.16 4.39 5.47
N ASP A 23 -2.81 3.13 5.25
CA ASP A 23 -2.41 2.63 3.94
C ASP A 23 -3.42 1.59 3.45
N GLY A 24 -4.29 2.03 2.53
CA GLY A 24 -5.40 1.25 2.02
C GLY A 24 -5.21 0.91 0.54
N ARG A 25 -5.44 -0.36 0.20
CA ARG A 25 -5.36 -0.88 -1.15
C ARG A 25 -6.57 -1.76 -1.46
N ILE A 26 -7.14 -1.56 -2.64
CA ILE A 26 -8.14 -2.46 -3.22
C ILE A 26 -7.86 -2.57 -4.72
N GLU A 27 -7.85 -3.80 -5.21
CA GLU A 27 -7.52 -4.12 -6.61
C GLU A 27 -8.67 -4.91 -7.24
N LEU A 28 -8.71 -4.93 -8.57
CA LEU A 28 -9.75 -5.65 -9.30
C LEU A 28 -9.74 -7.14 -8.93
N GLY A 29 -10.87 -7.67 -8.49
CA GLY A 29 -11.02 -9.05 -8.02
C GLY A 29 -10.41 -9.35 -6.65
N GLY A 30 -9.66 -8.42 -6.06
CA GLY A 30 -9.04 -8.57 -4.75
C GLY A 30 -9.93 -8.07 -3.61
N ALA A 31 -9.71 -8.63 -2.41
CA ALA A 31 -10.28 -8.11 -1.18
C ALA A 31 -9.62 -6.76 -0.80
N PRO A 32 -10.33 -5.86 -0.09
CA PRO A 32 -9.71 -4.65 0.46
C PRO A 32 -8.67 -5.00 1.52
N LEU A 33 -7.55 -4.28 1.52
CA LEU A 33 -6.46 -4.41 2.47
C LEU A 33 -6.17 -3.05 3.07
N VAL A 34 -6.23 -2.93 4.40
CA VAL A 34 -5.96 -1.67 5.09
C VAL A 34 -4.97 -1.93 6.22
N LEU A 35 -3.77 -1.38 6.08
CA LEU A 35 -2.76 -1.37 7.10
C LEU A 35 -2.87 -0.07 7.91
N LEU A 36 -3.12 -0.21 9.21
CA LEU A 36 -3.18 0.92 10.13
C LEU A 36 -1.93 0.92 11.00
N MET A 37 -1.24 2.04 11.00
CA MET A 37 0.01 2.25 11.69
C MET A 37 -0.04 3.55 12.48
N GLN A 38 0.88 3.70 13.42
CA GLN A 38 1.04 4.91 14.20
C GLN A 38 2.38 5.59 13.83
N SER A 39 2.33 6.87 13.46
CA SER A 39 3.54 7.62 13.11
C SER A 39 4.43 7.81 14.34
N GLN A 40 5.74 7.82 14.14
CA GLN A 40 6.69 8.02 15.22
C GLN A 40 7.35 9.40 15.12
N TYR A 41 7.81 9.91 16.27
CA TYR A 41 8.57 11.14 16.31
C TYR A 41 9.96 10.92 15.70
N LEU A 42 10.58 11.99 15.18
CA LEU A 42 11.86 11.92 14.46
C LEU A 42 12.98 11.25 15.26
N TYR A 43 12.97 11.39 16.58
CA TYR A 43 13.98 10.81 17.48
C TYR A 43 13.53 9.49 18.14
N SER A 44 12.40 8.93 17.74
CA SER A 44 11.95 7.61 18.21
C SER A 44 12.81 6.49 17.61
N PRO A 45 12.89 5.32 18.27
CA PRO A 45 13.63 4.18 17.72
C PRO A 45 13.09 3.74 16.35
N THR A 46 13.98 3.60 15.37
CA THR A 46 13.63 3.20 13.99
C THR A 46 13.89 1.71 13.71
N ASN A 47 13.78 0.87 14.74
CA ASN A 47 14.01 -0.57 14.61
C ASN A 47 12.72 -1.33 14.25
N LEU A 48 12.85 -2.57 13.78
CA LEU A 48 11.71 -3.41 13.38
C LEU A 48 10.70 -3.65 14.50
N GLY A 49 11.17 -3.80 15.75
CA GLY A 49 10.28 -3.98 16.90
C GLY A 49 9.37 -2.77 17.11
N ALA A 50 9.93 -1.56 17.03
CA ALA A 50 9.17 -0.31 17.12
C ALA A 50 8.16 -0.19 15.96
N TYR A 51 8.58 -0.55 14.74
CA TYR A 51 7.69 -0.59 13.58
C TYR A 51 6.51 -1.53 13.79
N PHE A 52 6.74 -2.78 14.18
CA PHE A 52 5.65 -3.74 14.42
C PHE A 52 4.75 -3.33 15.59
N SER A 53 5.30 -2.73 16.65
CA SER A 53 4.50 -2.24 17.77
C SER A 53 3.59 -1.06 17.42
N SER A 54 3.84 -0.38 16.30
CA SER A 54 3.01 0.73 15.83
C SER A 54 1.76 0.29 15.05
N ASN A 55 1.59 -1.02 14.80
CA ASN A 55 0.42 -1.54 14.10
C ASN A 55 -0.85 -1.46 14.97
N ILE A 56 -1.87 -0.77 14.45
CA ILE A 56 -3.14 -0.55 15.15
C ILE A 56 -4.10 -1.67 14.78
N SER A 57 -4.60 -2.43 15.76
CA SER A 57 -5.48 -3.59 15.53
C SER A 57 -6.81 -3.55 16.28
N ASN A 58 -7.14 -2.42 16.90
CA ASN A 58 -8.34 -2.18 17.71
C ASN A 58 -9.21 -1.01 17.18
N ALA A 59 -9.15 -0.71 15.88
CA ALA A 59 -10.00 0.28 15.24
C ALA A 59 -11.29 -0.36 14.70
N ASN A 60 -12.36 0.42 14.63
CA ASN A 60 -13.55 0.03 13.89
C ASN A 60 -13.39 0.48 12.44
N VAL A 61 -13.29 -0.47 11.51
CA VAL A 61 -13.03 -0.21 10.10
C VAL A 61 -14.21 -0.71 9.28
N THR A 62 -14.77 0.16 8.45
CA THR A 62 -15.87 -0.16 7.55
C THR A 62 -15.58 0.33 6.14
N LEU A 63 -16.09 -0.40 5.15
CA LEU A 63 -16.01 -0.06 3.75
C LEU A 63 -17.42 0.01 3.17
N VAL A 64 -17.75 1.13 2.53
CA VAL A 64 -19.04 1.34 1.87
C VAL A 64 -18.85 1.20 0.36
N ARG A 65 -19.69 0.38 -0.27
CA ARG A 65 -19.77 0.24 -1.74
C ARG A 65 -21.22 0.38 -2.17
N GLY A 66 -21.57 1.53 -2.76
CA GLY A 66 -22.96 1.83 -3.10
C GLY A 66 -23.81 1.99 -1.83
N LEU A 67 -24.80 1.13 -1.65
CA LEU A 67 -25.67 1.10 -0.46
C LEU A 67 -25.21 0.08 0.60
N ASP A 68 -24.27 -0.79 0.25
CA ASP A 68 -23.79 -1.84 1.13
C ASP A 68 -22.66 -1.32 2.02
N THR A 69 -22.69 -1.71 3.30
CA THR A 69 -21.63 -1.42 4.27
C THR A 69 -21.05 -2.73 4.77
N PHE A 70 -19.73 -2.87 4.69
CA PHE A 70 -18.99 -4.05 5.10
C PHE A 70 -18.04 -3.70 6.24
N SER A 71 -17.98 -4.53 7.28
CA SER A 71 -16.99 -4.41 8.35
C SER A 71 -15.70 -5.13 7.95
N LEU A 72 -14.55 -4.49 8.17
CA LEU A 72 -13.24 -5.11 7.99
C LEU A 72 -12.69 -5.56 9.35
N SER A 73 -12.21 -6.79 9.42
CA SER A 73 -11.62 -7.37 10.63
C SER A 73 -10.10 -7.43 10.51
N PRO A 74 -9.35 -7.27 11.62
CA PRO A 74 -7.90 -7.38 11.61
C PRO A 74 -7.46 -8.84 11.59
N TYR A 75 -6.74 -9.24 10.54
CA TYR A 75 -6.17 -10.59 10.36
C TYR A 75 -4.66 -10.54 10.42
N LEU A 76 -4.02 -11.60 10.92
CA LEU A 76 -2.61 -11.84 10.65
C LEU A 76 -2.42 -12.08 9.15
N ILE A 77 -1.26 -11.70 8.61
CA ILE A 77 -0.97 -11.89 7.18
C ILE A 77 -1.12 -13.36 6.76
N SER A 78 -0.69 -14.29 7.62
CA SER A 78 -0.79 -15.74 7.39
C SER A 78 -2.24 -16.27 7.35
N GLU A 79 -3.22 -15.51 7.86
CA GLU A 79 -4.64 -15.87 7.86
C GLU A 79 -5.37 -15.37 6.60
N LEU A 80 -4.73 -14.49 5.82
CA LEU A 80 -5.31 -13.95 4.60
C LEU A 80 -5.21 -14.94 3.43
N PRO A 81 -6.11 -14.86 2.43
CA PRO A 81 -5.96 -15.61 1.19
C PRO A 81 -4.63 -15.31 0.49
N LEU A 82 -4.08 -16.29 -0.24
CA LEU A 82 -2.77 -16.17 -0.90
C LEU A 82 -2.66 -14.92 -1.78
N GLN A 83 -3.72 -14.58 -2.53
CA GLN A 83 -3.73 -13.38 -3.37
C GLN A 83 -3.54 -12.10 -2.55
N SER A 84 -4.18 -11.99 -1.38
CA SER A 84 -4.02 -10.86 -0.48
C SER A 84 -2.61 -10.79 0.12
N GLN A 85 -1.99 -11.94 0.41
CA GLN A 85 -0.60 -11.99 0.86
C GLN A 85 0.37 -11.49 -0.21
N ILE A 86 0.15 -11.87 -1.49
CA ILE A 86 0.94 -11.38 -2.62
C ILE A 86 0.81 -9.86 -2.76
N THR A 87 -0.43 -9.34 -2.78
CA THR A 87 -0.69 -7.90 -2.87
C THR A 87 -0.06 -7.12 -1.70
N LEU A 88 -0.06 -7.68 -0.49
CA LEU A 88 0.63 -7.07 0.67
C LEU A 88 2.16 -7.08 0.52
N ALA A 89 2.73 -8.16 -0.02
CA ALA A 89 4.17 -8.26 -0.25
C ALA A 89 4.63 -7.18 -1.24
N GLU A 90 3.85 -6.98 -2.31
CA GLU A 90 4.06 -5.90 -3.29
C GLU A 90 3.88 -4.51 -2.66
N GLN A 91 2.84 -4.32 -1.83
CA GLN A 91 2.60 -3.05 -1.14
C GLN A 91 3.74 -2.66 -0.20
N LEU A 92 4.32 -3.63 0.51
CA LEU A 92 5.42 -3.41 1.46
C LEU A 92 6.79 -3.54 0.80
N ASN A 93 6.85 -3.90 -0.48
CA ASN A 93 8.08 -4.15 -1.24
C ASN A 93 9.02 -5.16 -0.54
N VAL A 94 8.47 -6.30 -0.15
CA VAL A 94 9.19 -7.42 0.49
C VAL A 94 8.89 -8.73 -0.23
N GLU A 95 9.72 -9.75 -0.02
CA GLU A 95 9.43 -11.08 -0.58
C GLU A 95 8.28 -11.77 0.18
N LEU A 96 7.46 -12.56 -0.52
CA LEU A 96 6.30 -13.23 0.07
C LEU A 96 6.68 -14.17 1.22
N ASN A 97 7.82 -14.85 1.10
CA ASN A 97 8.34 -15.75 2.13
C ASN A 97 8.81 -15.00 3.38
N GLU A 98 9.27 -13.76 3.27
CA GLU A 98 9.65 -12.92 4.40
C GLU A 98 8.42 -12.33 5.10
N LEU A 99 7.42 -11.91 4.30
CA LEU A 99 6.21 -11.28 4.78
C LEU A 99 5.42 -12.17 5.75
N ALA A 100 5.40 -13.48 5.52
CA ALA A 100 4.68 -14.44 6.36
C ALA A 100 5.10 -14.42 7.84
N PHE A 101 6.30 -13.90 8.15
CA PHE A 101 6.82 -13.79 9.50
C PHE A 101 6.55 -12.45 10.16
N PHE A 102 5.94 -11.49 9.46
CA PHE A 102 5.67 -10.17 10.02
C PHE A 102 4.48 -10.24 10.97
N PRO A 103 4.62 -9.84 12.25
CA PRO A 103 3.54 -9.87 13.23
C PRO A 103 2.59 -8.68 13.05
N LEU A 104 2.24 -8.36 11.81
CA LEU A 104 1.32 -7.27 11.45
C LEU A 104 -0.09 -7.81 11.29
N LYS A 105 -1.06 -7.03 11.76
CA LYS A 105 -2.46 -7.23 11.45
C LYS A 105 -2.90 -6.26 10.38
N VAL A 106 -3.62 -6.78 9.40
CA VAL A 106 -4.18 -6.04 8.27
C VAL A 106 -5.69 -6.16 8.33
N TYR A 107 -6.39 -5.05 8.21
CA TYR A 107 -7.85 -5.08 8.12
C TYR A 107 -8.27 -5.51 6.73
N SER A 108 -9.09 -6.54 6.66
CA SER A 108 -9.63 -7.07 5.42
C SER A 108 -11.01 -7.71 5.66
N SER A 109 -11.59 -8.27 4.61
CA SER A 109 -12.81 -9.08 4.68
C SER A 109 -12.60 -10.39 3.93
N LEU A 110 -13.14 -11.46 4.48
CA LEU A 110 -13.22 -12.77 3.83
C LEU A 110 -14.59 -12.98 3.15
N ASP A 111 -15.46 -11.97 3.14
CA ASP A 111 -16.72 -12.01 2.41
C ASP A 111 -16.46 -12.02 0.90
N PRO A 112 -16.83 -13.08 0.16
CA PRO A 112 -16.61 -13.15 -1.28
C PRO A 112 -17.38 -12.08 -2.06
N ASN A 113 -18.39 -11.44 -1.45
CA ASN A 113 -19.12 -10.34 -2.07
C ASN A 113 -18.38 -9.00 -1.99
N LEU A 114 -17.32 -8.90 -1.17
CA LEU A 114 -16.50 -7.70 -1.02
C LEU A 114 -15.17 -7.82 -1.76
N VAL A 115 -15.25 -7.74 -3.08
CA VAL A 115 -14.09 -7.64 -3.98
C VAL A 115 -14.10 -6.34 -4.77
N GLY A 116 -12.93 -5.92 -5.21
CA GLY A 116 -12.75 -4.81 -6.14
C GLY A 116 -13.43 -5.09 -7.48
N ALA A 117 -14.25 -4.17 -7.97
CA ALA A 117 -14.96 -4.28 -9.24
C ALA A 117 -14.87 -2.97 -10.04
N VAL A 118 -14.76 -3.10 -11.37
CA VAL A 118 -14.66 -1.94 -12.28
C VAL A 118 -15.88 -1.04 -12.14
N GLY A 119 -15.63 0.27 -12.15
CA GLY A 119 -16.64 1.33 -12.06
C GLY A 119 -17.13 1.61 -10.64
N GLN A 120 -16.79 0.77 -9.66
CA GLN A 120 -17.24 0.92 -8.28
C GLN A 120 -16.40 1.94 -7.51
N THR A 121 -17.08 2.65 -6.62
CA THR A 121 -16.48 3.58 -5.65
C THR A 121 -16.56 2.98 -4.25
N TYR A 122 -15.46 3.07 -3.53
CA TYR A 122 -15.29 2.52 -2.19
C TYR A 122 -14.97 3.66 -1.22
N ILE A 123 -15.75 3.76 -0.15
CA ILE A 123 -15.54 4.74 0.92
C ILE A 123 -15.09 3.98 2.16
N LEU A 124 -13.84 4.19 2.55
CA LEU A 124 -13.25 3.65 3.76
C LEU A 124 -13.58 4.60 4.92
N ASN A 125 -14.14 4.07 6.00
CA ASN A 125 -14.37 4.81 7.24
C ASN A 125 -13.69 4.09 8.40
N ILE A 126 -12.92 4.83 9.18
CA ILE A 126 -12.17 4.30 10.32
C ILE A 126 -12.52 5.12 11.54
N GLN A 127 -12.92 4.46 12.62
CA GLN A 127 -13.06 5.06 13.94
C GLN A 127 -11.97 4.51 14.86
N TYR A 128 -11.13 5.41 15.36
CA TYR A 128 -10.02 5.09 16.24
C TYR A 128 -9.75 6.28 17.16
N ASP A 129 -9.58 6.03 18.46
CA ASP A 129 -9.27 7.03 19.48
C ASP A 129 -10.21 8.26 19.47
N ASN A 130 -11.52 7.99 19.44
CA ASN A 130 -12.59 9.00 19.34
C ASN A 130 -12.52 9.93 18.10
N GLN A 131 -11.68 9.60 17.13
CA GLN A 131 -11.58 10.29 15.86
C GLN A 131 -12.13 9.44 14.72
N THR A 132 -12.64 10.09 13.69
CA THR A 132 -13.16 9.45 12.48
C THR A 132 -12.36 9.91 11.28
N TYR A 133 -11.89 8.95 10.49
CA TYR A 133 -11.16 9.17 9.25
C TYR A 133 -11.95 8.59 8.09
N SER A 134 -11.89 9.26 6.94
CA SER A 134 -12.55 8.79 5.73
C SER A 134 -11.66 8.95 4.51
N ALA A 135 -11.67 7.95 3.63
CA ALA A 135 -10.98 7.97 2.36
C ALA A 135 -11.90 7.41 1.28
N THR A 136 -11.69 7.83 0.03
CA THR A 136 -12.50 7.36 -1.10
C THR A 136 -11.59 7.02 -2.26
N THR A 137 -11.86 5.89 -2.90
CA THR A 137 -11.21 5.48 -4.14
C THR A 137 -12.22 4.93 -5.14
N LYS A 138 -11.88 4.96 -6.42
CA LYS A 138 -12.71 4.42 -7.50
C LYS A 138 -11.85 3.54 -8.40
N LEU A 139 -12.30 2.31 -8.63
CA LEU A 139 -11.66 1.43 -9.60
C LEU A 139 -12.18 1.80 -11.00
N LEU A 140 -11.33 2.47 -11.78
CA LEU A 140 -11.64 2.80 -13.17
C LEU A 140 -11.53 1.56 -14.06
N SER A 141 -12.11 1.62 -15.25
CA SER A 141 -11.88 0.59 -16.26
C SER A 141 -10.41 0.62 -16.67
N PRO A 142 -9.68 -0.50 -16.57
CA PRO A 142 -8.29 -0.54 -17.02
C PRO A 142 -8.23 -0.36 -18.55
N ILE A 143 -7.20 0.33 -19.02
CA ILE A 143 -6.85 0.38 -20.44
C ILE A 143 -5.82 -0.72 -20.68
N ALA A 144 -6.20 -1.70 -21.50
CA ALA A 144 -5.32 -2.81 -21.85
C ALA A 144 -4.16 -2.33 -22.75
N LEU A 145 -3.07 -3.09 -22.74
CA LEU A 145 -2.01 -2.94 -23.73
C LEU A 145 -2.53 -3.33 -25.12
N ASP A 146 -2.19 -2.52 -26.12
CA ASP A 146 -2.43 -2.86 -27.53
C ASP A 146 -1.50 -3.99 -27.97
N TYR A 147 -0.24 -3.89 -27.54
CA TYR A 147 0.82 -4.81 -27.91
C TYR A 147 1.92 -4.86 -26.86
N PHE A 148 2.46 -6.06 -26.63
CA PHE A 148 3.61 -6.31 -25.77
C PHE A 148 4.64 -7.17 -26.50
N GLN A 149 5.92 -6.81 -26.38
CA GLN A 149 7.02 -7.50 -27.03
C GLN A 149 8.23 -7.63 -26.10
N TRP A 150 8.73 -8.85 -25.96
CA TRP A 150 10.06 -9.11 -25.42
C TRP A 150 11.08 -9.19 -26.57
N ILE A 151 12.15 -8.40 -26.47
CA ILE A 151 13.25 -8.41 -27.43
C ILE A 151 14.52 -8.83 -26.68
N PRO A 152 14.97 -10.09 -26.80
CA PRO A 152 16.16 -10.57 -26.10
C PRO A 152 17.42 -9.86 -26.62
N SER A 153 18.38 -9.61 -25.72
CA SER A 153 19.70 -9.11 -26.10
C SER A 153 20.47 -10.18 -26.88
N VAL A 154 21.23 -9.74 -27.88
CA VAL A 154 22.07 -10.61 -28.71
C VAL A 154 23.24 -11.21 -27.91
N GLU A 155 23.72 -10.52 -26.88
CA GLU A 155 24.85 -10.96 -26.06
C GLU A 155 24.43 -11.95 -24.97
N ASN A 156 23.24 -11.75 -24.39
CA ASN A 156 22.67 -12.65 -23.40
C ASN A 156 21.13 -12.58 -23.46
N ASN A 157 20.50 -13.67 -23.90
CA ASN A 157 19.05 -13.76 -24.08
C ASN A 157 18.24 -13.79 -22.77
N GLN A 158 18.90 -13.87 -21.60
CA GLN A 158 18.29 -13.66 -20.28
C GLN A 158 17.97 -12.19 -20.02
N PHE A 159 18.62 -11.28 -20.75
CA PHE A 159 18.35 -9.85 -20.71
C PHE A 159 17.71 -9.41 -22.03
N GLY A 160 17.07 -8.25 -22.03
CA GLY A 160 16.33 -7.77 -23.19
C GLY A 160 15.51 -6.52 -22.89
N LEU A 161 14.80 -6.05 -23.91
CA LEU A 161 13.88 -4.93 -23.83
C LEU A 161 12.45 -5.44 -23.77
N CYS A 162 11.70 -5.01 -22.76
CA CYS A 162 10.24 -5.08 -22.75
C CYS A 162 9.69 -3.83 -23.44
N ARG A 163 9.00 -3.99 -24.56
CA ARG A 163 8.23 -2.92 -25.20
C ARG A 163 6.75 -3.14 -24.97
N ALA A 164 6.07 -2.11 -24.55
CA ALA A 164 4.63 -2.11 -24.34
C ALA A 164 4.04 -0.89 -25.06
N PHE A 165 2.96 -1.11 -25.81
CA PHE A 165 2.25 -0.07 -26.55
C PHE A 165 0.84 0.06 -25.99
N LEU A 166 0.44 1.29 -25.70
CA LEU A 166 -0.86 1.63 -25.17
C LEU A 166 -1.40 2.86 -25.89
N SER A 167 -2.66 2.79 -26.27
CA SER A 167 -3.43 3.90 -26.81
C SER A 167 -4.20 4.57 -25.68
N ASP A 168 -3.77 5.76 -25.26
CA ASP A 168 -4.45 6.54 -24.23
C ASP A 168 -5.69 7.23 -24.83
N PRO A 169 -6.91 6.92 -24.37
CA PRO A 169 -8.12 7.55 -24.92
C PRO A 169 -8.16 9.04 -24.58
N ALA A 170 -8.30 9.88 -25.61
CA ALA A 170 -8.25 11.34 -25.50
C ALA A 170 -9.28 11.96 -24.52
N ASP A 171 -10.42 11.28 -24.33
CA ASP A 171 -11.51 11.75 -23.46
C ASP A 171 -11.35 11.32 -22.00
N SER A 172 -10.29 10.57 -21.67
CA SER A 172 -10.04 10.05 -20.33
C SER A 172 -8.79 10.69 -19.69
N LYS A 173 -8.85 10.90 -18.38
CA LYS A 173 -7.70 11.36 -17.58
C LYS A 173 -7.11 10.17 -16.84
N ASN A 174 -6.29 9.38 -17.55
CA ASN A 174 -5.66 8.20 -16.98
C ASN A 174 -4.30 8.54 -16.35
N ALA A 175 -3.94 7.76 -15.34
CA ALA A 175 -2.58 7.72 -14.81
C ALA A 175 -2.11 6.27 -14.90
N TYR A 176 -0.96 6.06 -15.52
CA TYR A 176 -0.39 4.73 -15.73
C TYR A 176 0.84 4.55 -14.84
N ARG A 177 0.92 3.41 -14.14
CA ARG A 177 2.10 2.99 -13.37
C ARG A 177 2.66 1.73 -14.02
N TRP A 178 3.96 1.73 -14.27
CA TRP A 178 4.70 0.59 -14.77
C TRP A 178 5.67 0.13 -13.69
N GLU A 179 5.67 -1.15 -13.39
CA GLU A 179 6.60 -1.75 -12.45
C GLU A 179 7.33 -2.91 -13.11
N SER A 180 8.64 -2.98 -12.90
CA SER A 180 9.47 -4.06 -13.39
C SER A 180 10.31 -4.58 -12.23
N LYS A 181 10.19 -5.87 -11.92
CA LYS A 181 11.02 -6.56 -10.93
C LYS A 181 11.87 -7.60 -11.65
N ILE A 182 13.18 -7.58 -11.41
CA ILE A 182 14.05 -8.67 -11.83
C ILE A 182 13.87 -9.80 -10.82
N ILE A 183 13.36 -10.94 -11.28
CA ILE A 183 13.23 -12.15 -10.46
C ILE A 183 14.59 -12.87 -10.52
N THR A 184 15.33 -12.85 -9.41
CA THR A 184 16.68 -13.45 -9.32
C THR A 184 16.68 -14.83 -8.65
N THR A 185 15.53 -15.32 -8.20
CA THR A 185 15.37 -16.61 -7.51
C THR A 185 14.16 -17.35 -8.05
N VAL A 186 14.35 -18.65 -8.35
CA VAL A 186 13.32 -19.59 -8.81
C VAL A 186 13.19 -20.70 -7.78
#